data_AF-A0A8T5SMG1-F1
#
_entry.id   AF-A0A8T5SMG1-F1
#
_cell.length_a   1.000
_cell.length_b   1.000
_cell.length_c   1.000
_cell.angle_alpha   90.00
_cell.angle_beta   90.00
_cell.angle_gamma   90.00
#
_symmetry.space_group_name_H-M   'P 1'
#
loop_
_entity.id
_entity.type
_entity.pdbx_description
1 polymer ?
#
loop_
_entity_poly.entity_id
_entity_poly.type
_entity_poly.pdbx_seq_one_letter_code
_entity_poly.pdbx_strand_id
1 'polypeptide(L)'
;MAKKKPAVEPPLIRHDTASKFIHNLSHDITGITHNIMGYATLLEEENNPDYIKGISRLIMKLNDKVKTAVSEIDDGVLNEK
;
A
#
# COMPACT_ATOMS: atom_id res chain seq x y z
N MET A 1 -3.24 -45.26 -13.11
CA MET A 1 -4.04 -44.27 -12.37
C MET A 1 -3.11 -43.20 -11.83
N ALA A 2 -3.17 -41.97 -12.36
CA ALA A 2 -2.31 -40.87 -11.90
C ALA A 2 -2.80 -40.38 -10.53
N LYS A 3 -1.96 -40.48 -9.50
CA LYS A 3 -2.24 -39.93 -8.17
C LYS A 3 -2.25 -38.40 -8.29
N LYS A 4 -3.42 -37.76 -8.14
CA LYS A 4 -3.52 -36.31 -7.95
C LYS A 4 -2.69 -35.94 -6.71
N LYS A 5 -1.68 -35.08 -6.89
CA LYS A 5 -0.94 -34.49 -5.77
C LYS A 5 -1.94 -33.73 -4.88
N PRO A 6 -1.85 -33.83 -3.54
CA PRO A 6 -2.69 -33.04 -2.66
C PRO A 6 -2.39 -31.57 -2.91
N ALA A 7 -3.44 -30.76 -3.09
CA ALA A 7 -3.31 -29.31 -3.08
C ALA A 7 -2.81 -28.91 -1.69
N VAL A 8 -1.62 -28.32 -1.64
CA VAL A 8 -1.09 -27.73 -0.41
C VAL A 8 -1.96 -26.49 -0.16
N GLU A 9 -2.78 -26.51 0.88
CA GLU A 9 -3.49 -25.32 1.31
C GLU A 9 -2.46 -24.22 1.62
N PRO A 10 -2.66 -22.98 1.16
CA PRO A 10 -1.76 -21.90 1.49
C PRO A 10 -1.66 -21.77 3.02
N PRO A 11 -0.46 -21.54 3.58
CA PRO A 11 -0.33 -21.34 5.01
C PRO A 11 -1.23 -20.18 5.46
N LEU A 12 -2.02 -20.40 6.51
CA LEU A 12 -2.83 -19.36 7.13
C LEU A 12 -1.90 -18.24 7.64
N ILE A 13 -2.08 -17.03 7.13
CA ILE A 13 -1.38 -15.85 7.64
C ILE A 13 -1.74 -15.69 9.13
N ARG A 14 -0.72 -15.58 9.99
CA ARG A 14 -0.96 -15.34 11.42
C ARG A 14 -1.64 -14.00 11.60
N HIS A 15 -2.69 -13.97 12.43
CA HIS A 15 -3.50 -12.77 12.67
C HIS A 15 -2.65 -11.55 13.05
N ASP A 16 -1.63 -11.74 13.89
CA ASP A 16 -0.73 -10.65 14.33
C ASP A 16 0.09 -10.07 13.17
N THR A 17 0.54 -10.92 12.24
CA THR A 17 1.26 -10.53 11.02
C THR A 17 0.34 -9.72 10.09
N ALA A 18 -0.89 -10.19 9.88
CA ALA A 18 -1.88 -9.47 9.09
C ALA A 18 -2.25 -8.12 9.73
N SER A 19 -2.43 -8.08 11.05
CA SER A 19 -2.76 -6.87 11.79
C SER A 19 -1.65 -5.83 11.69
N LYS A 20 -0.38 -6.24 11.89
CA LYS A 20 0.79 -5.36 11.75
C LYS A 20 0.93 -4.83 10.32
N PHE A 21 0.72 -5.69 9.32
CA PHE A 21 0.73 -5.29 7.91
C PHE A 21 -0.34 -4.24 7.62
N ILE A 22 -1.60 -4.49 8.01
CA ILE A 22 -2.71 -3.55 7.79
C ILE A 22 -2.44 -2.22 8.50
N HIS A 23 -1.89 -2.26 9.73
CA HIS A 23 -1.54 -1.04 10.46
C HIS A 23 -0.49 -0.21 9.72
N ASN A 24 0.59 -0.85 9.24
CA ASN A 24 1.64 -0.17 8.49
C ASN A 24 1.12 0.40 7.16
N LEU A 25 0.31 -0.38 6.43
CA LEU A 25 -0.31 0.07 5.19
C LEU A 25 -1.25 1.25 5.43
N SER A 26 -2.08 1.18 6.47
CA SER A 26 -2.98 2.27 6.86
C SER A 26 -2.20 3.54 7.22
N HIS A 27 -1.10 3.42 7.96
CA HIS A 27 -0.23 4.54 8.30
C HIS A 27 0.35 5.19 7.04
N ASP A 28 0.91 4.39 6.13
CA ASP A 28 1.49 4.88 4.87
C ASP A 28 0.45 5.57 3.99
N ILE A 29 -0.72 4.96 3.78
CA ILE A 29 -1.81 5.52 2.97
C ILE A 29 -2.31 6.83 3.58
N THR A 30 -2.52 6.86 4.89
CA THR A 30 -2.99 8.06 5.61
C THR A 30 -1.98 9.20 5.47
N GLY A 31 -0.70 8.93 5.69
CA GLY A 31 0.35 9.93 5.56
C GLY A 31 0.48 10.49 4.14
N ILE A 32 0.42 9.62 3.12
CA ILE A 32 0.46 10.08 1.72
C ILE A 32 -0.78 10.93 1.39
N THR A 33 -1.96 10.51 1.82
CA THR A 33 -3.21 11.23 1.57
C THR A 33 -3.22 12.59 2.25
N HIS A 34 -2.73 12.68 3.50
CA HIS A 34 -2.59 13.94 4.21
C HIS A 34 -1.68 14.93 3.47
N ASN A 35 -0.56 14.44 2.91
CA ASN A 35 0.34 15.28 2.12
C ASN A 35 -0.27 15.73 0.78
N ILE A 36 -1.09 14.87 0.14
CA ILE A 36 -1.85 15.25 -1.06
C ILE A 36 -2.81 16.39 -0.73
N MET A 37 -3.56 16.27 0.37
CA MET A 37 -4.46 17.32 0.84
C MET A 37 -3.69 18.62 1.13
N GLY A 38 -2.53 18.54 1.78
CA GLY A 38 -1.68 19.70 2.03
C GLY A 38 -1.26 20.42 0.73
N TYR A 39 -0.82 19.68 -0.29
CA TYR A 39 -0.53 20.29 -1.59
C TYR A 39 -1.77 20.83 -2.30
N ALA A 40 -2.93 20.20 -2.14
CA ALA A 40 -4.19 20.70 -2.71
C ALA A 40 -4.61 22.02 -2.05
N THR A 41 -4.44 22.16 -0.73
CA THR A 41 -4.66 23.43 -0.02
C THR A 41 -3.70 24.51 -0.50
N LEU A 42 -2.39 24.22 -0.60
CA LEU A 42 -1.43 25.19 -1.12
C LEU A 42 -1.71 25.57 -2.58
N LEU A 43 -2.20 24.63 -3.39
CA LEU A 43 -2.63 24.91 -4.76
C LEU A 43 -3.82 25.89 -4.79
N GLU A 44 -4.80 25.71 -3.90
CA GLU A 44 -5.95 26.62 -3.76
C GLU A 44 -5.52 28.01 -3.28
N GLU A 45 -4.65 28.08 -2.27
CA GLU A 45 -4.24 29.34 -1.63
C GLU A 45 -3.26 30.15 -2.48
N GLU A 46 -2.27 29.51 -3.10
CA GLU A 46 -1.18 30.20 -3.81
C GLU A 46 -1.33 30.16 -5.33
N ASN A 47 -2.25 29.34 -5.86
CA ASN A 47 -2.45 29.12 -7.30
C ASN A 47 -1.15 28.76 -8.06
N ASN A 48 -0.20 28.12 -7.38
CA ASN A 48 1.06 27.70 -7.96
C ASN A 48 0.94 26.30 -8.57
N PRO A 49 1.06 26.16 -9.91
CA PRO A 49 0.90 24.87 -10.58
C PRO A 49 1.99 23.84 -10.23
N ASP A 50 3.10 24.24 -9.60
CA ASP A 50 4.12 23.29 -9.15
C ASP A 50 3.61 22.33 -8.06
N TYR A 51 2.56 22.71 -7.31
CA TYR A 51 1.92 21.80 -6.36
C TYR A 51 1.22 20.62 -7.04
N ILE A 52 0.77 20.77 -8.30
CA ILE A 52 0.23 19.67 -9.10
C ILE A 52 1.30 18.58 -9.32
N LYS A 53 2.58 18.97 -9.48
CA LYS A 53 3.69 18.01 -9.59
C LYS A 53 3.90 17.27 -8.27
N GLY A 54 3.78 17.95 -7.14
CA GLY A 54 3.82 17.36 -5.80
C GLY A 54 2.73 16.30 -5.61
N ILE A 55 1.48 16.67 -5.92
CA ILE A 55 0.32 15.76 -5.89
C ILE A 55 0.56 14.55 -6.78
N SER A 56 0.99 14.75 -8.03
CA SER A 56 1.24 13.68 -8.98
C SER A 56 2.26 12.66 -8.47
N ARG A 57 3.37 13.15 -7.88
CA ARG A 57 4.40 12.28 -7.27
C ARG A 57 3.86 11.46 -6.10
N LEU A 58 3.01 12.06 -5.26
CA LEU A 58 2.39 11.37 -4.13
C LEU A 58 1.37 10.32 -4.59
N ILE A 59 0.59 10.60 -5.64
CA ILE A 59 -0.31 9.61 -6.25
C ILE A 59 0.47 8.42 -6.81
N MET A 60 1.59 8.66 -7.50
CA MET A 60 2.47 7.58 -7.96
C MET A 60 2.99 6.75 -6.79
N LYS A 61 3.47 7.41 -5.73
CA LYS A 61 3.94 6.74 -4.51
C LYS A 61 2.84 5.90 -3.84
N LEU A 62 1.61 6.41 -3.79
CA LEU A 62 0.46 5.68 -3.25
C LEU A 62 0.18 4.41 -4.07
N ASN A 63 0.16 4.55 -5.39
CA ASN A 63 -0.04 3.42 -6.30
C ASN A 63 1.06 2.35 -6.14
N ASP A 64 2.32 2.75 -6.03
CA ASP A 64 3.43 1.82 -5.81
C ASP A 64 3.32 1.09 -4.46
N LYS A 65 2.90 1.81 -3.41
CA LYS A 65 2.66 1.21 -2.09
C LYS A 65 1.52 0.19 -2.11
N VAL A 66 0.40 0.52 -2.75
CA VAL A 66 -0.73 -0.41 -2.90
C VAL A 66 -0.32 -1.64 -3.72
N LYS A 67 0.39 -1.47 -4.83
CA LYS A 67 0.87 -2.59 -5.65
C LYS A 67 1.83 -3.49 -4.88
N THR A 68 2.74 -2.91 -4.11
CA THR A 68 3.67 -3.65 -3.25
C THR A 68 2.89 -4.45 -2.22
N ALA A 69 1.94 -3.82 -1.52
CA ALA A 69 1.10 -4.46 -0.52
C ALA A 69 0.29 -5.64 -1.10
N VAL A 70 -0.29 -5.48 -2.29
CA VAL A 70 -1.00 -6.57 -2.99
C VAL A 70 -0.04 -7.71 -3.34
N SER A 71 1.16 -7.40 -3.85
CA SER A 71 2.16 -8.41 -4.20
C SER A 71 2.66 -9.16 -2.97
N GLU A 72 2.89 -8.48 -1.85
CA GLU A 72 3.30 -9.10 -0.57
C GLU A 72 2.23 -10.06 -0.03
N ILE A 73 0.95 -9.76 -0.23
CA ILE A 73 -0.16 -10.67 0.10
C ILE A 73 -0.17 -11.87 -0.85
N ASP A 74 -0.11 -11.64 -2.17
CA ASP A 74 -0.18 -12.67 -3.19
C ASP A 74 0.98 -13.67 -3.10
N ASP A 75 2.19 -13.18 -2.79
CA ASP A 75 3.38 -14.01 -2.61
C ASP A 75 3.44 -14.70 -1.23
N GLY A 76 2.52 -14.35 -0.31
CA GLY A 76 2.55 -14.82 1.08
C GLY A 76 3.74 -14.28 1.88
N VAL A 77 4.37 -13.20 1.41
CA VAL A 77 5.57 -12.57 1.98
C VAL A 77 5.17 -11.41 2.89
N LEU A 78 4.30 -11.68 3.86
CA LEU A 78 4.03 -10.73 4.94
C LEU A 78 5.13 -10.89 6.00
N ASN A 79 6.24 -10.19 5.79
CA ASN A 79 7.43 -10.31 6.64
C ASN A 79 7.16 -9.83 8.09
N GLU A 80 7.44 -10.68 9.09
CA GLU A 80 7.44 -10.35 10.53
C GLU A 80 8.65 -9.47 10.96
N LYS A 81 9.13 -8.53 10.13
CA LYS A 81 10.23 -7.63 10.54
C LYS A 81 9.74 -6.57 11.52
#